data_AF-A0A0D3CBW4-F1
#
_entry.id   AF-A0A0D3CBW4-F1
#
_cell.length_a   1.000
_cell.length_b   1.000
_cell.length_c   1.000
_cell.angle_alpha   90.00
_cell.angle_beta   90.00
_cell.angle_gamma   90.00
#
_symmetry.space_group_name_H-M   'P 1'
#
loop_
_entity.id
_entity.type
_entity.pdbx_description
1 polymer ?
#
loop_
_entity_poly.entity_id
_entity_poly.type
_entity_poly.pdbx_seq_one_letter_code
_entity_poly.pdbx_strand_id
1 'polypeptide(L)'
;MQKVMSISNISDETTTEPPSPSPPPTYKLFSIRFLRLHGRDLFAASANWFLVDVVFYTSNFLLSHIFSSYSHNPSSSATTNVYDATFEVAKLGAIIAACSTIPGYWFTVFFIDKVGRVRIQIMGFFFMAVIFLAAGIPYCWYWSKHEQTKKGFMVLYGFVFFFCNFGPNTTTFIIPAELFPARFRSTCHGISGAAGKLGAIVGTVGFLWATREVEDGDDINQVYPDANRMRTAFLILGGVCIAGMFVTYFFTKETMGRSLEENEHEHERDKNVEDEEIGDGQSLAST
;
A
#
# COMPACT_ATOMS: atom_id res chain seq x y z
N MET A 1 -26.54 4.94 -6.84
CA MET A 1 -27.82 4.51 -6.22
C MET A 1 -29.00 4.38 -7.20
N GLN A 2 -28.82 4.52 -8.52
CA GLN A 2 -29.94 4.48 -9.48
C GLN A 2 -29.98 3.24 -10.41
N LYS A 3 -29.08 2.27 -10.22
CA LYS A 3 -29.03 1.05 -11.05
C LYS A 3 -29.64 -0.20 -10.40
N VAL A 4 -30.43 0.00 -9.34
CA VAL A 4 -31.10 -1.10 -8.60
C VAL A 4 -32.61 -1.13 -8.87
N MET A 5 -33.17 -0.18 -9.63
CA MET A 5 -34.63 -0.06 -9.82
C MET A 5 -35.16 -0.40 -11.22
N SER A 6 -34.34 -0.92 -12.14
CA SER A 6 -34.81 -1.21 -13.52
C SER A 6 -35.06 -2.70 -13.81
N ILE A 7 -35.06 -3.57 -12.79
CA ILE A 7 -35.30 -5.02 -12.94
C ILE A 7 -36.70 -5.37 -12.40
N SER A 8 -37.75 -4.69 -12.88
CA SER A 8 -39.12 -4.99 -12.45
C SER A 8 -40.12 -5.26 -13.58
N ASN A 9 -39.70 -5.35 -14.84
CA ASN A 9 -40.64 -5.49 -15.97
C ASN A 9 -40.24 -6.52 -17.03
N ILE A 10 -39.67 -7.67 -16.66
CA ILE A 10 -39.68 -8.87 -17.52
C ILE A 10 -39.92 -10.08 -16.64
N SER A 11 -41.18 -10.48 -16.54
CA SER A 11 -41.61 -11.80 -16.10
C SER A 11 -41.55 -12.75 -17.29
N ASP A 12 -40.66 -13.72 -17.27
CA ASP A 12 -40.83 -15.01 -17.94
C ASP A 12 -40.12 -16.09 -17.12
N GLU A 13 -40.79 -17.22 -17.00
CA GLU A 13 -40.57 -18.32 -16.07
C GLU A 13 -39.14 -18.90 -16.11
N THR A 14 -38.43 -18.79 -15.00
CA THR A 14 -37.65 -19.92 -14.45
C THR A 14 -37.61 -19.73 -12.95
N THR A 15 -38.41 -20.51 -12.22
CA THR A 15 -38.35 -20.59 -10.76
C THR A 15 -37.04 -21.26 -10.36
N THR A 16 -35.92 -20.53 -10.42
CA THR A 16 -34.75 -20.89 -9.62
C THR A 16 -35.07 -20.43 -8.21
N GLU A 17 -35.31 -21.38 -7.31
CA GLU A 17 -35.30 -21.13 -5.87
C GLU A 17 -34.11 -20.23 -5.52
N PRO A 18 -34.26 -19.26 -4.60
CA PRO A 18 -33.08 -18.58 -4.06
C PRO A 18 -32.11 -19.64 -3.57
N PRO A 19 -30.81 -19.58 -3.93
CA PRO A 19 -29.84 -20.58 -3.47
C PRO A 19 -29.94 -20.67 -1.95
N SER A 20 -30.12 -21.90 -1.44
CA SER A 20 -30.22 -22.13 0.00
C SER A 20 -29.02 -21.49 0.69
N PRO A 21 -29.19 -20.76 1.80
CA PRO A 21 -28.04 -20.20 2.52
C PRO A 21 -27.09 -21.35 2.85
N SER A 22 -25.85 -21.26 2.35
CA SER A 22 -24.82 -22.25 2.61
C SER A 22 -24.63 -22.41 4.13
N PRO A 23 -24.45 -23.64 4.62
CA PRO A 23 -24.27 -23.86 6.06
C PRO A 23 -23.05 -23.06 6.53
N PRO A 24 -23.15 -22.35 7.67
CA PRO A 24 -22.07 -21.49 8.13
C PRO A 24 -20.78 -22.29 8.29
N PRO A 25 -19.63 -21.83 7.78
CA PRO A 25 -18.39 -22.57 7.84
C PRO A 25 -18.00 -22.91 9.30
N THR A 26 -17.95 -24.21 9.61
CA THR A 26 -17.75 -24.80 10.96
C THR A 26 -16.31 -24.69 11.51
N TYR A 27 -15.59 -23.61 11.23
CA TYR A 27 -14.22 -23.43 11.76
C TYR A 27 -13.99 -22.07 12.43
N LYS A 28 -13.01 -22.00 13.33
CA LYS A 28 -12.65 -20.80 14.12
C LYS A 28 -11.51 -20.01 13.45
N LEU A 29 -11.40 -18.70 13.76
CA LEU A 29 -10.39 -17.75 13.23
C LEU A 29 -8.93 -18.21 13.35
N PHE A 30 -8.56 -18.87 14.45
CA PHE A 30 -7.19 -19.34 14.68
C PHE A 30 -7.01 -20.83 14.43
N SER A 31 -7.94 -21.45 13.71
CA SER A 31 -7.80 -22.85 13.33
C SER A 31 -6.70 -22.99 12.26
N ILE A 32 -5.92 -24.08 12.33
CA ILE A 32 -5.01 -24.50 11.25
C ILE A 32 -5.75 -24.55 9.91
N ARG A 33 -7.05 -24.87 9.94
CA ARG A 33 -7.92 -24.88 8.77
C ARG A 33 -8.14 -23.48 8.17
N PHE A 34 -8.33 -22.44 9.00
CA PHE A 34 -8.39 -21.06 8.51
C PHE A 34 -7.04 -20.64 7.91
N LEU A 35 -5.94 -20.98 8.57
CA LEU A 35 -4.60 -20.60 8.11
C LEU A 35 -4.23 -21.27 6.78
N ARG A 36 -4.66 -22.51 6.51
CA ARG A 36 -4.43 -23.16 5.21
C ARG A 36 -5.21 -22.49 4.08
N LEU A 37 -6.50 -22.25 4.28
CA LEU A 37 -7.40 -21.69 3.26
C LEU A 37 -7.15 -20.19 3.01
N HIS A 38 -6.98 -19.41 4.08
CA HIS A 38 -6.95 -17.93 4.05
C HIS A 38 -5.58 -17.34 4.42
N GLY A 39 -4.61 -18.16 4.83
CA GLY A 39 -3.33 -17.65 5.32
C GLY A 39 -2.46 -17.02 4.23
N ARG A 40 -2.49 -17.55 3.00
CA ARG A 40 -1.79 -16.93 1.86
C ARG A 40 -2.35 -15.54 1.56
N ASP A 41 -3.67 -15.43 1.57
CA ASP A 41 -4.43 -14.22 1.28
C ASP A 41 -4.24 -13.17 2.40
N LEU A 42 -4.21 -13.61 3.66
CA LEU A 42 -3.89 -12.77 4.82
C LEU A 42 -2.44 -12.30 4.83
N PHE A 43 -1.50 -13.18 4.49
CA PHE A 43 -0.10 -12.81 4.33
C PHE A 43 0.07 -11.78 3.22
N ALA A 44 -0.53 -12.00 2.05
CA ALA A 44 -0.47 -11.06 0.93
C ALA A 44 -1.02 -9.68 1.31
N ALA A 45 -2.22 -9.64 1.93
CA ALA A 45 -2.84 -8.39 2.36
C ALA A 45 -1.98 -7.66 3.41
N SER A 46 -1.49 -8.39 4.42
CA SER A 46 -0.69 -7.81 5.51
C SER A 46 0.68 -7.33 5.03
N ALA A 47 1.37 -8.12 4.20
CA ALA A 47 2.70 -7.79 3.68
C ALA A 47 2.64 -6.60 2.72
N ASN A 48 1.65 -6.56 1.81
CA ASN A 48 1.50 -5.43 0.91
C ASN A 48 1.17 -4.14 1.66
N TRP A 49 0.26 -4.20 2.64
CA TRP A 49 -0.09 -3.02 3.44
C TRP A 49 1.11 -2.55 4.28
N PHE A 50 1.86 -3.47 4.89
CA PHE A 50 3.12 -3.16 5.57
C PHE A 50 4.10 -2.43 4.64
N LEU A 51 4.36 -2.98 3.44
CA LEU A 51 5.33 -2.40 2.49
C LEU A 51 4.90 -1.04 1.96
N VAL A 52 3.60 -0.84 1.69
CA VAL A 52 3.07 0.47 1.32
C VAL A 52 3.26 1.48 2.44
N ASP A 53 2.89 1.13 3.68
CA ASP A 53 2.98 2.06 4.80
C ASP A 53 4.45 2.42 5.11
N VAL A 54 5.39 1.48 5.01
CA VAL A 54 6.84 1.79 5.07
C VAL A 54 7.16 2.90 4.07
N VAL A 55 6.81 2.70 2.80
CA VAL A 55 7.16 3.64 1.74
C VAL A 55 6.44 4.97 1.90
N PHE A 56 5.14 4.95 2.15
CA PHE A 56 4.29 6.13 2.23
C PHE A 56 4.71 7.03 3.39
N TYR A 57 4.89 6.47 4.59
CA TYR A 57 5.26 7.26 5.76
C TYR A 57 6.70 7.79 5.67
N THR A 58 7.67 6.96 5.27
CA THR A 58 9.03 7.46 5.01
C THR A 58 9.03 8.55 3.93
N SER A 59 8.19 8.43 2.91
CA SER A 59 8.12 9.42 1.84
C SER A 59 7.56 10.77 2.31
N ASN A 60 6.58 10.76 3.22
CA ASN A 60 6.07 11.98 3.85
C ASN A 60 7.15 12.66 4.70
N PHE A 61 7.96 11.90 5.44
CA PHE A 61 9.08 12.45 6.20
C PHE A 61 10.15 13.05 5.29
N LEU A 62 10.54 12.34 4.24
CA LEU A 62 11.46 12.81 3.21
C LEU A 62 11.00 14.12 2.56
N LEU A 63 9.70 14.25 2.27
CA LEU A 63 9.14 15.48 1.72
C LEU A 63 9.35 16.68 2.64
N SER A 64 8.94 16.56 3.91
CA SER A 64 9.10 17.61 4.92
C SER A 64 10.57 17.98 5.11
N HIS A 65 11.44 16.99 5.07
CA HIS A 65 12.88 17.15 5.24
C HIS A 65 13.52 17.90 4.06
N ILE A 66 13.32 17.39 2.85
CA ILE A 66 13.82 17.97 1.60
C ILE A 66 13.34 19.42 1.47
N PHE A 67 12.10 19.68 1.85
CA PHE A 67 11.54 21.01 1.78
C PHE A 67 12.14 21.96 2.83
N SER A 68 12.34 21.52 4.08
CA SER A 68 13.00 22.33 5.12
C SER A 68 14.44 22.71 4.74
N SER A 69 15.15 21.85 4.00
CA SER A 69 16.48 22.18 3.47
C SER A 69 16.43 23.14 2.27
N TYR A 70 15.39 23.06 1.44
CA TYR A 70 15.24 23.89 0.25
C TYR A 70 14.55 25.24 0.48
N SER A 71 13.82 25.41 1.59
CA SER A 71 13.19 26.68 2.00
C SER A 71 14.20 27.73 2.52
N HIS A 72 15.45 27.66 2.05
CA HIS A 72 16.58 28.50 2.41
C HIS A 72 16.27 29.99 2.16
N ASN A 73 15.63 30.64 3.13
CA ASN A 73 16.09 31.89 3.66
C ASN A 73 17.14 31.57 4.73
N PRO A 74 18.44 31.56 4.39
CA PRO A 74 19.47 31.58 5.42
C PRO A 74 19.51 32.99 6.00
N SER A 75 19.43 33.09 7.32
CA SER A 75 20.06 34.17 8.10
C SER A 75 19.75 35.61 7.66
N SER A 76 18.69 36.20 8.22
CA SER A 76 18.75 37.59 8.69
C SER A 76 17.60 37.89 9.62
N SER A 77 17.97 38.27 10.85
CA SER A 77 17.13 38.75 11.96
C SER A 77 16.36 37.69 12.74
N ALA A 78 16.62 37.70 14.05
CA ALA A 78 15.93 37.04 15.15
C ALA A 78 14.47 36.65 14.87
N THR A 79 14.06 35.50 15.40
CA THR A 79 12.66 35.03 15.49
C THR A 79 11.99 34.60 14.17
N THR A 80 12.55 33.61 13.46
CA THR A 80 11.68 32.81 12.56
C THR A 80 10.73 32.02 13.44
N ASN A 81 9.47 32.40 13.41
CA ASN A 81 8.44 31.77 14.21
C ASN A 81 8.27 30.30 13.78
N VAL A 82 8.24 29.36 14.73
CA VAL A 82 7.98 27.93 14.45
C VAL A 82 6.68 27.75 13.66
N TYR A 83 5.71 28.65 13.88
CA TYR A 83 4.47 28.68 13.11
C TYR A 83 4.68 28.93 11.61
N ASP A 84 5.58 29.84 11.23
CA ASP A 84 5.82 30.19 9.82
C ASP A 84 6.52 29.05 9.07
N ALA A 85 7.52 28.42 9.70
CA ALA A 85 8.20 27.26 9.14
C ALA A 85 7.24 26.07 8.96
N THR A 86 6.39 25.81 9.97
CA THR A 86 5.37 24.75 9.90
C THR A 86 4.32 25.05 8.84
N PHE A 87 3.90 26.31 8.71
CA PHE A 87 2.92 26.74 7.73
C PHE A 87 3.40 26.54 6.29
N GLU A 88 4.66 26.86 5.99
CA GLU A 88 5.23 26.65 4.64
C GLU A 88 5.32 25.15 4.28
N VAL A 89 5.74 24.29 5.22
CA VAL A 89 5.72 22.83 5.02
C VAL A 89 4.28 22.34 4.78
N ALA A 90 3.33 22.79 5.59
CA ALA A 90 1.92 22.40 5.49
C ALA A 90 1.28 22.84 4.17
N LYS A 91 1.57 24.06 3.71
CA LYS A 91 1.09 24.60 2.43
C LYS A 91 1.51 23.74 1.24
N LEU A 92 2.74 23.24 1.24
CA LEU A 92 3.21 22.37 0.16
C LEU A 92 2.74 20.94 0.27
N GLY A 93 2.62 20.42 1.50
CA GLY A 93 1.88 19.19 1.75
C GLY A 93 0.46 19.27 1.19
N ALA A 94 -0.22 20.40 1.37
CA ALA A 94 -1.54 20.65 0.81
C ALA A 94 -1.53 20.73 -0.73
N ILE A 95 -0.53 21.37 -1.34
CA ILE A 95 -0.38 21.41 -2.81
C ILE A 95 -0.16 19.99 -3.37
N ILE A 96 0.73 19.20 -2.77
CA ILE A 96 0.97 17.81 -3.19
C ILE A 96 -0.29 16.97 -2.98
N ALA A 97 -1.00 17.15 -1.87
CA ALA A 97 -2.26 16.47 -1.64
C ALA A 97 -3.31 16.83 -2.72
N ALA A 98 -3.45 18.11 -3.04
CA ALA A 98 -4.40 18.61 -4.03
C ALA A 98 -4.05 18.17 -5.47
N CYS A 99 -2.76 18.19 -5.83
CA CYS A 99 -2.31 17.91 -7.20
C CYS A 99 -1.98 16.44 -7.46
N SER A 100 -1.67 15.65 -6.42
CA SER A 100 -1.19 14.27 -6.57
C SER A 100 -2.08 13.27 -5.84
N THR A 101 -2.27 13.43 -4.53
CA THR A 101 -3.02 12.46 -3.70
C THR A 101 -4.49 12.36 -4.10
N ILE A 102 -5.21 13.50 -4.16
CA ILE A 102 -6.64 13.53 -4.49
C ILE A 102 -6.89 13.02 -5.92
N PRO A 103 -6.17 13.49 -6.96
CA PRO A 103 -6.31 12.93 -8.30
C PRO A 103 -5.98 11.44 -8.37
N GLY A 104 -4.98 10.97 -7.61
CA GLY A 104 -4.63 9.55 -7.53
C GLY A 104 -5.81 8.68 -7.10
N TYR A 105 -6.51 9.07 -6.03
CA TYR A 105 -7.71 8.35 -5.58
C TYR A 105 -8.83 8.33 -6.62
N TRP A 106 -9.09 9.46 -7.28
CA TRP A 106 -10.10 9.53 -8.34
C TRP A 106 -9.76 8.60 -9.50
N PHE A 107 -8.49 8.56 -9.91
CA PHE A 107 -8.03 7.61 -10.91
C PHE A 107 -8.27 6.17 -10.44
N THR A 108 -7.99 5.83 -9.17
CA THR A 108 -8.31 4.48 -8.69
C THR A 108 -9.78 4.18 -8.85
N VAL A 109 -10.67 5.07 -8.40
CA VAL A 109 -12.13 4.88 -8.50
C VAL A 109 -12.58 4.67 -9.96
N PHE A 110 -12.02 5.39 -10.93
CA PHE A 110 -12.40 5.25 -12.34
C PHE A 110 -11.88 3.96 -12.99
N PHE A 111 -10.72 3.46 -12.56
CA PHE A 111 -10.03 2.33 -13.21
C PHE A 111 -10.17 1.01 -12.46
N ILE A 112 -10.54 1.01 -11.17
CA ILE A 112 -10.55 -0.18 -10.32
C ILE A 112 -11.45 -1.29 -10.83
N ASP A 113 -12.61 -0.94 -11.38
CA ASP A 113 -13.56 -1.92 -11.94
C ASP A 113 -13.27 -2.28 -13.41
N LYS A 114 -12.33 -1.58 -14.07
CA LYS A 114 -11.95 -1.83 -15.47
C LYS A 114 -10.65 -2.62 -15.61
N VAL A 115 -9.65 -2.29 -14.80
CA VAL A 115 -8.28 -2.82 -14.92
C VAL A 115 -8.06 -3.99 -13.97
N GLY A 116 -8.66 -3.93 -12.78
CA GLY A 116 -8.46 -4.90 -11.71
C GLY A 116 -7.53 -4.39 -10.60
N ARG A 117 -7.73 -4.93 -9.40
CA ARG A 117 -7.16 -4.44 -8.15
C ARG A 117 -5.68 -4.79 -8.06
N VAL A 118 -5.32 -6.02 -8.45
CA VAL A 118 -3.94 -6.52 -8.42
C VAL A 118 -3.10 -5.82 -9.49
N ARG A 119 -3.65 -5.63 -10.69
CA ARG A 119 -2.93 -4.93 -11.77
C ARG A 119 -2.63 -3.46 -11.41
N ILE A 120 -3.60 -2.75 -10.84
CA ILE A 120 -3.41 -1.38 -10.35
C ILE A 120 -2.34 -1.33 -9.26
N GLN A 121 -2.35 -2.29 -8.34
CA GLN A 121 -1.35 -2.39 -7.27
C GLN A 121 0.07 -2.62 -7.81
N ILE A 122 0.26 -3.57 -8.74
CA ILE A 122 1.55 -3.85 -9.39
C ILE A 122 2.06 -2.62 -10.12
N MET A 123 1.19 -1.98 -10.92
CA MET A 123 1.53 -0.80 -11.70
C MET A 123 1.96 0.37 -10.79
N GLY A 124 1.25 0.60 -9.68
CA GLY A 124 1.62 1.64 -8.73
C GLY A 124 2.98 1.37 -8.07
N PHE A 125 3.22 0.14 -7.59
CA PHE A 125 4.54 -0.24 -7.06
C PHE A 125 5.66 -0.12 -8.10
N PHE A 126 5.38 -0.44 -9.37
CA PHE A 126 6.33 -0.32 -10.48
C PHE A 126 6.73 1.13 -10.73
N PHE A 127 5.76 2.03 -10.94
CA PHE A 127 6.08 3.42 -11.19
C PHE A 127 6.74 4.09 -9.99
N MET A 128 6.31 3.76 -8.76
CA MET A 128 6.99 4.22 -7.56
C MET A 128 8.46 3.76 -7.51
N ALA A 129 8.73 2.48 -7.79
CA ALA A 129 10.10 1.95 -7.84
C ALA A 129 10.96 2.66 -8.88
N VAL A 130 10.44 2.84 -10.10
CA VAL A 130 11.16 3.55 -11.18
C VAL A 130 11.48 4.98 -10.76
N ILE A 131 10.51 5.69 -10.17
CA ILE A 131 10.71 7.06 -9.73
C ILE A 131 11.74 7.14 -8.60
N PHE A 132 11.68 6.26 -7.60
CA PHE A 132 12.66 6.24 -6.51
C PHE A 132 14.07 5.89 -6.99
N LEU A 133 14.20 4.93 -7.91
CA LEU A 133 15.50 4.61 -8.51
C LEU A 133 16.02 5.76 -9.37
N ALA A 134 15.16 6.41 -10.15
CA ALA A 134 15.50 7.59 -10.95
C ALA A 134 15.84 8.82 -10.09
N ALA A 135 15.26 8.94 -8.89
CA ALA A 135 15.62 9.94 -7.91
C ALA A 135 16.95 9.61 -7.20
N GLY A 136 17.17 8.34 -6.85
CA GLY A 136 18.32 7.87 -6.08
C GLY A 136 19.62 7.71 -6.87
N ILE A 137 19.59 7.10 -8.06
CA ILE A 137 20.81 6.81 -8.85
C ILE A 137 21.59 8.09 -9.23
N PRO A 138 20.97 9.12 -9.83
CA PRO A 138 21.65 10.35 -10.20
C PRO A 138 21.72 11.39 -9.05
N TYR A 139 21.28 11.06 -7.83
CA TYR A 139 21.14 12.02 -6.72
C TYR A 139 22.43 12.83 -6.45
N CYS A 140 23.57 12.16 -6.33
CA CYS A 140 24.85 12.81 -6.01
C CYS A 140 25.44 13.63 -7.17
N TRP A 141 25.08 13.32 -8.42
CA TRP A 141 25.70 13.94 -9.61
C TRP A 141 24.83 15.06 -10.20
N TYR A 142 23.52 14.85 -10.28
CA TYR A 142 22.58 15.73 -10.98
C TYR A 142 21.74 16.58 -10.03
N TRP A 143 21.20 15.97 -8.98
CA TRP A 143 20.25 16.64 -8.08
C TRP A 143 20.91 17.49 -7.00
N SER A 144 22.08 17.07 -6.50
CA SER A 144 22.83 17.81 -5.48
C SER A 144 23.50 19.10 -6.01
N LYS A 145 23.84 19.17 -7.30
CA LYS A 145 24.65 20.26 -7.87
C LYS A 145 23.88 21.35 -8.63
N HIS A 146 22.65 21.08 -9.07
CA HIS A 146 21.90 22.01 -9.92
C HIS A 146 20.68 22.62 -9.23
N GLU A 147 20.79 23.90 -8.89
CA GLU A 147 19.75 24.67 -8.20
C GLU A 147 18.44 24.82 -9.00
N GLN A 148 18.55 24.87 -10.33
CA GLN A 148 17.41 24.94 -11.26
C GLN A 148 16.58 23.65 -11.29
N THR A 149 17.18 22.50 -10.94
CA THR A 149 16.53 21.19 -11.02
C THR A 149 15.62 20.92 -9.82
N LYS A 150 15.69 21.72 -8.74
CA LYS A 150 14.91 21.55 -7.51
C LYS A 150 13.39 21.41 -7.76
N LYS A 151 12.84 22.17 -8.72
CA LYS A 151 11.41 22.09 -9.09
C LYS A 151 11.05 20.77 -9.78
N GLY A 152 11.92 20.27 -10.66
CA GLY A 152 11.73 18.98 -11.34
C GLY A 152 11.75 17.81 -10.36
N PHE A 153 12.56 17.90 -9.31
CA PHE A 153 12.61 16.90 -8.24
C PHE A 153 11.27 16.83 -7.52
N MET A 154 10.71 17.99 -7.18
CA MET A 154 9.44 18.09 -6.47
C MET A 154 8.27 17.55 -7.29
N VAL A 155 8.26 17.81 -8.61
CA VAL A 155 7.25 17.24 -9.52
C VAL A 155 7.39 15.72 -9.59
N LEU A 156 8.62 15.21 -9.78
CA LEU A 156 8.91 13.78 -9.79
C LEU A 156 8.46 13.11 -8.48
N TYR A 157 8.70 13.75 -7.35
CA TYR A 157 8.29 13.27 -6.04
C TYR A 157 6.77 13.35 -5.82
N GLY A 158 6.11 14.38 -6.36
CA GLY A 158 4.64 14.44 -6.41
C GLY A 158 4.03 13.24 -7.14
N PHE A 159 4.65 12.80 -8.25
CA PHE A 159 4.22 11.59 -8.95
C PHE A 159 4.31 10.32 -8.09
N VAL A 160 5.27 10.22 -7.15
CA VAL A 160 5.29 9.10 -6.19
C VAL A 160 4.00 9.05 -5.38
N PHE A 161 3.55 10.19 -4.84
CA PHE A 161 2.30 10.25 -4.09
C PHE A 161 1.09 9.96 -4.98
N PHE A 162 1.09 10.46 -6.23
CA PHE A 162 0.03 10.12 -7.19
C PHE A 162 -0.06 8.60 -7.42
N PHE A 163 1.04 7.94 -7.77
CA PHE A 163 1.05 6.50 -8.04
C PHE A 163 0.84 5.65 -6.80
N CYS A 164 1.26 6.13 -5.62
CA CYS A 164 0.98 5.47 -4.36
C CYS A 164 -0.53 5.42 -4.07
N ASN A 165 -1.22 6.56 -4.23
CA ASN A 165 -2.67 6.63 -4.00
C ASN A 165 -3.48 6.01 -5.15
N PHE A 166 -3.04 6.15 -6.41
CA PHE A 166 -3.65 5.48 -7.55
C PHE A 166 -3.53 3.95 -7.44
N GLY A 167 -2.38 3.47 -6.97
CA GLY A 167 -2.05 2.06 -6.88
C GLY A 167 -2.21 1.49 -5.47
N PRO A 168 -1.08 1.18 -4.81
CA PRO A 168 -1.07 0.21 -3.74
C PRO A 168 -1.66 0.72 -2.42
N ASN A 169 -1.73 2.03 -2.18
CA ASN A 169 -2.40 2.57 -0.98
C ASN A 169 -3.89 2.23 -1.02
N THR A 170 -4.59 2.60 -2.09
CA THR A 170 -6.04 2.33 -2.17
C THR A 170 -6.35 0.83 -2.27
N THR A 171 -5.58 0.07 -3.07
CA THR A 171 -5.87 -1.36 -3.26
C THR A 171 -5.61 -2.19 -2.02
N THR A 172 -4.63 -1.83 -1.17
CA THR A 172 -4.36 -2.55 0.08
C THR A 172 -5.47 -2.41 1.11
N PHE A 173 -6.28 -1.35 1.05
CA PHE A 173 -7.51 -1.26 1.85
C PHE A 173 -8.65 -2.11 1.27
N ILE A 174 -8.76 -2.18 -0.06
CA ILE A 174 -9.89 -2.80 -0.75
C ILE A 174 -9.75 -4.32 -0.79
N ILE A 175 -8.58 -4.85 -1.13
CA ILE A 175 -8.34 -6.29 -1.32
C ILE A 175 -8.73 -7.11 -0.08
N PRO A 176 -8.25 -6.83 1.15
CA PRO A 176 -8.70 -7.57 2.33
C PRO A 176 -10.19 -7.40 2.63
N ALA A 177 -10.84 -6.31 2.22
CA ALA A 177 -12.28 -6.15 2.39
C ALA A 177 -13.08 -7.06 1.43
N GLU A 178 -12.57 -7.29 0.22
CA GLU A 178 -13.22 -8.11 -0.81
C GLU A 178 -12.86 -9.61 -0.73
N LEU A 179 -11.66 -9.92 -0.22
CA LEU A 179 -11.10 -11.27 -0.22
C LEU A 179 -11.61 -12.13 0.94
N PHE A 180 -11.92 -11.51 2.10
CA PHE A 180 -12.34 -12.26 3.28
C PHE A 180 -13.87 -12.38 3.41
N PRO A 181 -14.35 -13.57 3.85
CA PRO A 181 -15.77 -13.82 4.08
C PRO A 181 -16.31 -12.88 5.15
N ALA A 182 -17.60 -12.56 5.09
CA ALA A 182 -18.22 -11.53 5.93
C ALA A 182 -17.96 -11.75 7.44
N ARG A 183 -17.91 -13.02 7.88
CA ARG A 183 -17.65 -13.43 9.26
C ARG A 183 -16.26 -13.05 9.79
N PHE A 184 -15.23 -13.12 8.94
CA PHE A 184 -13.83 -12.93 9.36
C PHE A 184 -13.21 -11.63 8.85
N ARG A 185 -13.91 -10.94 7.94
CA ARG A 185 -13.46 -9.70 7.30
C ARG A 185 -12.91 -8.67 8.26
N SER A 186 -13.65 -8.33 9.32
CA SER A 186 -13.22 -7.30 10.28
C SER A 186 -11.90 -7.67 10.98
N THR A 187 -11.76 -8.92 11.41
CA THR A 187 -10.53 -9.40 12.08
C THR A 187 -9.34 -9.44 11.12
N CYS A 188 -9.52 -10.01 9.92
CA CYS A 188 -8.44 -10.13 8.93
C CYS A 188 -8.01 -8.76 8.38
N HIS A 189 -8.98 -7.86 8.15
CA HIS A 189 -8.70 -6.47 7.81
C HIS A 189 -7.98 -5.75 8.95
N GLY A 190 -8.38 -5.99 10.21
CA GLY A 190 -7.71 -5.46 11.39
C GLY A 190 -6.25 -5.93 11.53
N ILE A 191 -5.98 -7.22 11.31
CA ILE A 191 -4.60 -7.78 11.30
C ILE A 191 -3.77 -7.13 10.19
N SER A 192 -4.33 -7.02 8.98
CA SER A 192 -3.65 -6.40 7.84
C SER A 192 -3.36 -4.92 8.10
N GLY A 193 -4.32 -4.19 8.68
CA GLY A 193 -4.16 -2.79 9.07
C GLY A 193 -3.15 -2.60 10.21
N ALA A 194 -3.09 -3.52 11.17
CA ALA A 194 -2.06 -3.51 12.21
C ALA A 194 -0.66 -3.73 11.60
N ALA A 195 -0.52 -4.62 10.62
CA ALA A 195 0.72 -4.80 9.86
C ALA A 195 1.10 -3.50 9.11
N GLY A 196 0.14 -2.83 8.48
CA GLY A 196 0.35 -1.49 7.89
C GLY A 196 0.93 -0.50 8.91
N LYS A 197 0.32 -0.39 10.09
CA LYS A 197 0.83 0.50 11.16
C LYS A 197 2.22 0.11 11.67
N LEU A 198 2.54 -1.17 11.75
CA LEU A 198 3.92 -1.60 12.02
C LEU A 198 4.87 -1.14 10.91
N GLY A 199 4.44 -1.22 9.64
CA GLY A 199 5.17 -0.68 8.50
C GLY A 199 5.43 0.82 8.62
N ALA A 200 4.42 1.59 9.02
CA ALA A 200 4.55 3.04 9.25
C ALA A 200 5.60 3.35 10.34
N ILE A 201 5.62 2.59 11.43
CA ILE A 201 6.61 2.72 12.50
C ILE A 201 8.00 2.36 11.97
N VAL A 202 8.16 1.23 11.28
CA VAL A 202 9.44 0.78 10.72
C VAL A 202 9.97 1.81 9.72
N GLY A 203 9.14 2.33 8.82
CA GLY A 203 9.52 3.35 7.86
C GLY A 203 9.92 4.66 8.51
N THR A 204 9.15 5.12 9.52
CA THR A 204 9.43 6.38 10.22
C THR A 204 10.68 6.27 11.09
N VAL A 205 10.75 5.27 11.97
CA VAL A 205 11.89 5.06 12.88
C VAL A 205 13.14 4.70 12.09
N GLY A 206 13.03 3.84 11.08
CA GLY A 206 14.13 3.47 10.20
C GLY A 206 14.70 4.68 9.46
N PHE A 207 13.83 5.56 8.96
CA PHE A 207 14.27 6.82 8.37
C PHE A 207 14.98 7.70 9.39
N LEU A 208 14.36 7.96 10.56
CA LEU A 208 14.97 8.78 11.61
C LEU A 208 16.35 8.24 12.03
N TRP A 209 16.48 6.93 12.17
CA TRP A 209 17.74 6.29 12.53
C TRP A 209 18.78 6.41 11.42
N ALA A 210 18.39 6.21 10.16
CA ALA A 210 19.27 6.39 9.01
C ALA A 210 19.72 7.86 8.81
N THR A 211 18.89 8.82 9.22
CA THR A 211 19.20 10.25 9.13
C THR A 211 19.86 10.84 10.37
N ARG A 212 19.91 10.12 11.50
CA ARG A 212 20.63 10.58 12.69
C ARG A 212 22.14 10.55 12.44
N GLU A 213 22.82 11.64 12.77
CA GLU A 213 24.27 11.67 12.87
C GLU A 213 24.69 10.74 14.01
N VAL A 214 25.57 9.79 13.70
CA VAL A 214 26.41 9.12 14.68
C VAL A 214 27.80 9.65 14.37
N GLU A 215 28.12 10.84 14.87
CA GLU A 215 29.50 11.29 14.93
C GLU A 215 29.86 11.63 16.37
N ASP A 216 30.94 10.97 16.79
CA ASP A 216 31.65 11.09 18.04
C ASP A 216 32.44 12.41 17.97
N GLY A 217 31.89 13.48 18.55
CA GLY A 217 32.57 14.77 18.66
C GLY A 217 31.71 15.98 18.27
N ASP A 218 31.43 16.81 19.27
CA ASP A 218 31.07 18.24 19.23
C ASP A 218 30.72 18.85 17.85
N ASP A 219 29.48 18.70 17.39
CA ASP A 219 28.69 19.80 16.79
C ASP A 219 27.21 19.38 16.63
N ILE A 220 26.40 19.69 17.63
CA ILE A 220 24.99 19.28 17.80
C ILE A 220 23.97 19.95 16.85
N ASN A 221 24.36 20.46 15.68
CA ASN A 221 23.51 21.39 14.92
C ASN A 221 23.24 21.07 13.44
N GLN A 222 23.56 19.87 12.94
CA GLN A 222 23.18 19.48 11.58
C GLN A 222 22.16 18.33 11.56
N VAL A 223 20.89 18.69 11.79
CA VAL A 223 19.72 17.77 11.71
C VAL A 223 19.39 17.37 10.25
N TYR A 224 20.35 17.49 9.33
CA TYR A 224 20.15 17.27 7.90
C TYR A 224 21.10 16.18 7.36
N PRO A 225 20.58 15.05 6.85
CA PRO A 225 21.37 13.94 6.36
C PRO A 225 22.10 14.33 5.07
N ASP A 226 23.35 13.87 4.98
CA ASP A 226 24.17 14.00 3.78
C ASP A 226 23.45 13.53 2.51
N ALA A 227 23.85 14.12 1.38
CA ALA A 227 23.34 13.73 0.07
C ALA A 227 23.47 12.22 -0.21
N ASN A 228 24.52 11.57 0.33
CA ASN A 228 24.73 10.13 0.21
C ASN A 228 23.70 9.30 1.00
N ARG A 229 23.24 9.80 2.15
CA ARG A 229 22.22 9.13 2.98
C ARG A 229 20.85 9.26 2.35
N MET A 230 20.53 10.45 1.82
CA MET A 230 19.29 10.70 1.07
C MET A 230 19.18 9.79 -0.18
N ARG A 231 20.29 9.64 -0.92
CA ARG A 231 20.39 8.66 -2.00
C ARG A 231 20.07 7.24 -1.54
N THR A 232 20.70 6.80 -0.45
CA THR A 232 20.47 5.45 0.10
C THR A 232 19.02 5.24 0.50
N ALA A 233 18.38 6.25 1.10
CA ALA A 233 16.95 6.20 1.44
C ALA A 233 16.08 5.97 0.19
N PHE A 234 16.30 6.70 -0.92
CA PHE A 234 15.56 6.46 -2.16
C PHE A 234 15.81 5.07 -2.75
N LEU A 235 17.04 4.57 -2.72
CA LEU A 235 17.34 3.23 -3.21
C LEU A 235 16.66 2.14 -2.37
N ILE A 236 16.65 2.29 -1.04
CA ILE A 236 15.93 1.38 -0.13
C ILE A 236 14.43 1.42 -0.44
N LEU A 237 13.82 2.60 -0.56
CA LEU A 237 12.40 2.74 -0.88
C LEU A 237 12.06 2.13 -2.24
N GLY A 238 12.90 2.34 -3.26
CA GLY A 238 12.76 1.67 -4.56
C GLY A 238 12.80 0.14 -4.43
N GLY A 239 13.71 -0.39 -3.62
CA GLY A 239 13.79 -1.82 -3.31
C GLY A 239 12.54 -2.35 -2.60
N VAL A 240 12.01 -1.61 -1.62
CA VAL A 240 10.76 -1.95 -0.92
C VAL A 240 9.57 -1.94 -1.87
N CYS A 241 9.50 -1.00 -2.82
CA CYS A 241 8.48 -0.99 -3.87
C CYS A 241 8.58 -2.20 -4.80
N ILE A 242 9.80 -2.59 -5.19
CA ILE A 242 10.03 -3.81 -5.99
C ILE A 242 9.60 -5.05 -5.22
N ALA A 243 9.94 -5.16 -3.94
CA ALA A 243 9.46 -6.24 -3.08
C ALA A 243 7.93 -6.25 -3.00
N GLY A 244 7.29 -5.09 -2.85
CA GLY A 244 5.83 -4.95 -2.87
C GLY A 244 5.21 -5.43 -4.18
N MET A 245 5.84 -5.13 -5.30
CA MET A 245 5.42 -5.65 -6.61
C MET A 245 5.49 -7.18 -6.68
N PHE A 246 6.59 -7.77 -6.21
CA PHE A 246 6.74 -9.23 -6.19
C PHE A 246 5.73 -9.91 -5.27
N VAL A 247 5.53 -9.37 -4.06
CA VAL A 247 4.52 -9.87 -3.12
C VAL A 247 3.13 -9.78 -3.74
N THR A 248 2.84 -8.67 -4.41
CA THR A 248 1.58 -8.47 -5.12
C THR A 248 1.39 -9.52 -6.23
N TYR A 249 2.39 -9.70 -7.08
CA TYR A 249 2.33 -10.60 -8.24
C TYR A 249 2.19 -12.08 -7.85
N PHE A 250 2.91 -12.54 -6.83
CA PHE A 250 2.94 -13.96 -6.48
C PHE A 250 1.84 -14.37 -5.48
N PHE A 251 1.47 -13.50 -4.55
CA PHE A 251 0.63 -13.89 -3.41
C PHE A 251 -0.78 -13.31 -3.47
N THR A 252 -1.01 -12.24 -4.24
CA THR A 252 -2.31 -11.55 -4.22
C THR A 252 -3.22 -12.07 -5.33
N LYS A 253 -4.38 -12.60 -4.94
CA LYS A 253 -5.42 -13.04 -5.89
C LYS A 253 -6.20 -11.82 -6.41
N GLU A 254 -6.57 -11.84 -7.69
CA GLU A 254 -7.41 -10.80 -8.29
C GLU A 254 -8.86 -10.98 -7.85
N THR A 255 -9.48 -9.89 -7.39
CA THR A 255 -10.85 -9.87 -6.86
C THR A 255 -11.85 -9.23 -7.84
N MET A 256 -11.39 -8.71 -8.98
CA MET A 256 -12.23 -8.03 -9.96
C MET A 256 -13.33 -8.95 -10.53
N GLY A 257 -14.59 -8.50 -10.43
CA GLY A 257 -15.75 -9.15 -11.06
C GLY A 257 -16.30 -10.37 -10.29
N ARG A 258 -15.70 -10.74 -9.16
CA ARG A 258 -16.18 -11.83 -8.31
C ARG A 258 -17.16 -11.30 -7.26
N SER A 259 -18.29 -11.97 -7.08
CA SER A 259 -19.19 -11.65 -5.98
C SER A 259 -18.60 -12.17 -4.66
N LEU A 260 -19.01 -11.57 -3.54
CA LEU A 260 -18.58 -12.04 -2.21
C LEU A 260 -18.99 -13.49 -1.97
N GLU A 261 -20.17 -13.88 -2.47
CA GLU A 261 -20.71 -15.23 -2.40
C GLU A 261 -19.89 -16.20 -3.25
N GLU A 262 -19.42 -15.77 -4.42
CA GLU A 262 -18.57 -16.58 -5.29
C GLU A 262 -17.20 -16.87 -4.66
N ASN A 263 -16.60 -15.88 -3.98
CA ASN A 263 -15.38 -16.09 -3.20
C ASN A 263 -15.61 -17.06 -2.02
N GLU A 264 -16.77 -16.98 -1.37
CA GLU A 264 -17.13 -17.92 -0.31
C GLU A 264 -17.31 -19.35 -0.85
N HIS A 265 -17.96 -19.52 -2.00
CA HIS A 265 -18.16 -20.82 -2.63
C HIS A 265 -16.90 -21.42 -3.28
N GLU A 266 -15.98 -20.62 -3.81
CA GLU A 266 -14.68 -21.11 -4.31
C GLU A 266 -13.87 -21.70 -3.15
N HIS A 267 -13.89 -21.04 -1.98
CA HIS A 267 -13.25 -21.56 -0.76
C HIS A 267 -13.98 -22.79 -0.19
N GLU A 268 -15.28 -22.96 -0.46
CA GLU A 268 -16.03 -24.19 -0.15
C GLU A 268 -15.73 -25.34 -1.13
N ARG A 269 -15.48 -25.03 -2.40
CA ARG A 269 -15.06 -26.03 -3.39
C ARG A 269 -13.64 -26.52 -3.15
N ASP A 270 -12.68 -25.61 -2.91
CA ASP A 270 -11.31 -25.96 -2.53
C ASP A 270 -11.32 -26.82 -1.24
N LYS A 271 -12.21 -26.51 -0.30
CA LYS A 271 -12.48 -27.33 0.89
C LYS A 271 -12.84 -28.78 0.57
N ASN A 272 -13.78 -28.98 -0.37
CA ASN A 272 -14.30 -30.32 -0.67
C ASN A 272 -13.24 -31.17 -1.37
N VAL A 273 -12.46 -30.56 -2.27
CA VAL A 273 -11.35 -31.24 -2.96
C VAL A 273 -10.23 -31.62 -1.98
N GLU A 274 -9.87 -30.73 -1.05
CA GLU A 274 -8.83 -31.04 -0.04
C GLU A 274 -9.29 -32.08 1.01
N ASP A 275 -10.55 -32.05 1.45
CA ASP A 275 -11.09 -33.05 2.37
C ASP A 275 -11.15 -34.44 1.69
N GLU A 276 -11.43 -34.51 0.38
CA GLU A 276 -11.35 -35.75 -0.43
C GLU A 276 -9.89 -36.26 -0.53
N GLU A 277 -8.91 -35.41 -0.83
CA GLU A 277 -7.49 -35.83 -0.89
C GLU A 277 -6.94 -36.31 0.47
N ILE A 278 -7.34 -35.67 1.57
CA ILE A 278 -6.92 -36.08 2.93
C ILE A 278 -7.60 -37.41 3.32
N GLY A 279 -8.87 -37.60 2.95
CA GLY A 279 -9.60 -38.85 3.16
C GLY A 279 -8.97 -40.03 2.43
N ASP A 280 -8.62 -39.85 1.15
CA ASP A 280 -7.93 -40.88 0.35
C ASP A 280 -6.52 -41.17 0.86
N GLY A 281 -5.77 -40.14 1.29
CA GLY A 281 -4.44 -40.30 1.86
C GLY A 281 -4.41 -41.08 3.19
N GLN A 282 -5.45 -40.96 4.02
CA GLN A 282 -5.59 -41.76 5.25
C GLN A 282 -6.03 -43.20 4.99
N SER A 283 -6.86 -43.44 3.95
CA SER A 283 -7.26 -44.79 3.54
C SER A 283 -6.09 -45.58 2.94
N LEU A 284 -5.19 -44.92 2.21
CA LEU A 284 -3.99 -45.56 1.63
C LEU A 284 -2.91 -45.87 2.68
N ALA A 285 -2.86 -45.12 3.79
CA ALA A 285 -1.88 -45.35 4.87
C ALA A 285 -2.32 -46.43 5.89
N SER A 286 -3.55 -46.94 5.78
CA SER A 286 -4.12 -47.95 6.68
C SER A 286 -4.33 -49.33 6.02
N THR A 287 -3.75 -49.54 4.84
CA THR A 287 -3.64 -50.85 4.16
C THR A 287 -2.19 -51.29 4.09
#